data_AF-D6PJK9-F1
#
_entry.id   AF-D6PJK9-F1
#
_cell.length_a   1.000
_cell.length_b   1.000
_cell.length_c   1.000
_cell.angle_alpha   90.00
_cell.angle_beta   90.00
_cell.angle_gamma   90.00
#
_symmetry.space_group_name_H-M   'P 1'
#
loop_
_entity.id
_entity.type
_entity.pdbx_description
1 polymer ?
#
loop_
_entity_poly.entity_id
_entity_poly.type
_entity_poly.pdbx_seq_one_letter_code
_entity_poly.pdbx_strand_id
1 'polypeptide(L)'
;PHAVLPMLPPKLADELCSLRANVDRLAMVVSMDLDENNTIVETKAYEAVIHVKTNLAYGDVFETNEYDDMLALAGVWQSREVRLNLNNPELRPRLHGQDELRVEVKWPNEATRMIESFMVATNAAVGHLLGAAGAPYRGDATPLLTGQKWKV
;
A
#
# COMPACT_ATOMS: atom_id res chain seq x y z
N PRO A 1 20.58 4.80 -11.45
CA PRO A 1 19.63 4.70 -10.31
C PRO A 1 19.79 3.37 -9.55
N HIS A 2 20.82 3.27 -8.70
CA HIS A 2 21.14 2.03 -7.96
C HIS A 2 21.32 2.26 -6.45
N ALA A 3 21.29 3.50 -6.00
CA ALA A 3 21.41 3.86 -4.60
C ALA A 3 20.08 4.42 -4.10
N VAL A 4 19.62 3.88 -2.98
CA VAL A 4 18.53 4.47 -2.20
C VAL A 4 19.18 5.44 -1.22
N LEU A 5 18.70 6.68 -1.18
CA LEU A 5 19.01 7.62 -0.10
C LEU A 5 17.87 7.49 0.92
N PRO A 6 18.04 6.71 2.00
CA PRO A 6 16.91 6.38 2.87
C PRO A 6 16.54 7.60 3.72
N MET A 7 15.23 7.77 3.96
CA MET A 7 14.74 8.81 4.87
C MET A 7 15.09 8.54 6.34
N LEU A 8 15.34 7.27 6.68
CA LEU A 8 15.70 6.81 8.02
C LEU A 8 17.09 6.17 8.01
N PRO A 9 17.82 6.19 9.14
CA PRO A 9 19.05 5.43 9.30
C PRO A 9 18.83 3.94 8.98
N PRO A 10 19.77 3.26 8.30
CA PRO A 10 19.64 1.84 7.95
C PRO A 10 19.34 0.93 9.15
N LYS A 11 19.92 1.22 10.32
CA LYS A 11 19.62 0.48 11.57
C LYS A 11 18.13 0.51 11.95
N LEU A 12 17.45 1.62 11.71
CA LEU A 12 16.01 1.71 11.94
C LEU A 12 15.24 1.05 10.80
N ALA A 13 15.51 1.45 9.55
CA ALA A 13 14.75 1.00 8.40
C ALA A 13 14.88 -0.51 8.14
N ASP A 14 16.12 -1.01 8.08
CA ASP A 14 16.41 -2.36 7.58
C ASP A 14 16.36 -3.41 8.68
N GLU A 15 16.70 -3.07 9.92
CA GLU A 15 16.82 -4.02 11.03
C GLU A 15 15.58 -4.00 11.93
N LEU A 16 15.21 -2.82 12.46
CA LEU A 16 14.18 -2.68 13.49
C LEU A 16 12.76 -2.56 12.94
N CYS A 17 12.56 -1.79 11.87
CA CYS A 17 11.24 -1.52 11.29
C CYS A 17 10.87 -2.46 10.14
N SER A 18 11.85 -3.08 9.49
CA SER A 18 11.59 -4.03 8.40
C SER A 18 10.84 -5.26 8.91
N LEU A 19 9.72 -5.57 8.26
CA LEU A 19 8.87 -6.73 8.56
C LEU A 19 9.45 -8.02 7.95
N ARG A 20 10.64 -8.41 8.42
CA ARG A 20 11.32 -9.64 7.96
C ARG A 20 10.59 -10.88 8.47
N ALA A 21 10.53 -11.92 7.64
CA ALA A 21 10.00 -13.21 8.03
C ALA A 21 10.75 -13.85 9.22
N ASN A 22 10.01 -14.62 10.02
CA ASN A 22 10.47 -15.38 11.18
C ASN A 22 11.03 -14.53 12.33
N VAL A 23 10.66 -13.26 12.43
CA VAL A 23 11.06 -12.40 13.55
C VAL A 23 9.88 -11.56 14.02
N ASP A 24 9.73 -11.44 15.34
CA ASP A 24 8.69 -10.62 15.96
C ASP A 24 8.97 -9.12 15.71
N ARG A 25 7.92 -8.36 15.40
CA ARG A 25 7.98 -6.92 15.11
C ARG A 25 6.83 -6.18 15.75
N LEU A 26 7.12 -5.01 16.30
CA LEU A 26 6.09 -4.05 16.68
C LEU A 26 5.52 -3.42 15.41
N ALA A 27 4.21 -3.40 15.29
CA ALA A 27 3.48 -2.82 14.16
C ALA A 27 2.24 -2.07 14.65
N MET A 28 1.92 -0.99 13.93
CA MET A 28 0.58 -0.40 13.99
C MET A 28 -0.32 -1.19 13.05
N VAL A 29 -1.38 -1.78 13.57
CA VAL A 29 -2.33 -2.61 12.82
C VAL A 29 -3.62 -1.86 12.63
N VAL A 30 -4.15 -1.91 11.41
CA VAL A 30 -5.50 -1.45 11.08
C VAL A 30 -6.35 -2.69 10.79
N SER A 31 -7.31 -2.97 11.66
CA SER A 31 -8.29 -4.04 11.49
C SER A 31 -9.56 -3.47 10.88
N MET A 32 -10.14 -4.19 9.93
CA MET A 32 -11.39 -3.82 9.27
C MET A 32 -12.34 -5.00 9.29
N ASP A 33 -13.57 -4.77 9.75
CA ASP A 33 -14.64 -5.76 9.69
C ASP A 33 -15.48 -5.48 8.44
N LEU A 34 -15.78 -6.53 7.68
CA LEU A 34 -16.49 -6.46 6.41
C LEU A 34 -17.89 -7.05 6.54
N ASP A 35 -18.87 -6.45 5.86
CA ASP A 35 -20.20 -7.02 5.69
C ASP A 35 -20.26 -8.06 4.53
N GLU A 36 -21.43 -8.67 4.32
CA GLU A 36 -21.68 -9.64 3.24
C GLU A 36 -21.46 -9.05 1.83
N ASN A 37 -21.48 -7.72 1.72
CA ASN A 37 -21.23 -7.00 0.48
C ASN A 37 -19.76 -6.57 0.37
N ASN A 38 -18.84 -7.08 1.18
CA ASN A 38 -17.42 -6.67 1.19
C ASN A 38 -17.24 -5.16 1.42
N THR A 39 -18.11 -4.55 2.22
CA THR A 39 -18.03 -3.15 2.63
C THR A 39 -17.49 -3.07 4.04
N ILE A 40 -16.58 -2.12 4.28
CA ILE A 40 -15.99 -1.91 5.61
C ILE A 40 -17.05 -1.28 6.52
N VAL A 41 -17.41 -1.97 7.60
CA VAL A 41 -18.42 -1.51 8.58
C VAL A 41 -17.80 -1.03 9.89
N GLU A 42 -16.66 -1.59 10.28
CA GLU A 42 -15.93 -1.19 11.47
C GLU A 42 -14.42 -1.11 11.17
N THR A 43 -13.73 -0.18 11.81
CA THR A 43 -12.27 -0.02 11.69
C THR A 43 -11.67 0.26 13.05
N LYS A 44 -10.56 -0.43 13.38
CA LYS A 44 -9.80 -0.24 14.62
C LYS A 44 -8.32 -0.11 14.28
N ALA A 45 -7.64 0.84 14.92
CA ALA A 45 -6.19 0.96 14.86
C ALA A 45 -5.59 0.68 16.25
N TYR A 46 -4.57 -0.16 16.32
CA TYR A 46 -3.92 -0.52 17.58
C TYR A 46 -2.48 -1.00 17.37
N GLU A 47 -1.68 -0.90 18.42
CA GLU A 47 -0.32 -1.43 18.45
C GLU A 47 -0.34 -2.95 18.70
N ALA A 48 0.48 -3.69 17.96
CA ALA A 48 0.57 -5.14 18.07
C ALA A 48 2.02 -5.63 17.88
N VAL A 49 2.29 -6.85 18.36
CA VAL A 49 3.47 -7.63 17.97
C VAL A 49 3.03 -8.62 16.90
N ILE A 50 3.67 -8.56 15.73
CA ILE A 50 3.39 -9.44 14.60
C ILE A 50 4.57 -10.36 14.32
N HIS A 51 4.28 -11.56 13.83
CA HIS A 51 5.28 -12.54 13.38
C HIS A 51 5.00 -12.90 11.92
N VAL A 52 5.79 -12.34 11.00
CA VAL A 52 5.63 -12.63 9.57
C VAL A 52 6.14 -14.03 9.30
N LYS A 53 5.30 -14.93 8.77
CA LYS A 53 5.71 -16.31 8.47
C LYS A 53 6.67 -16.39 7.29
N THR A 54 6.34 -15.70 6.20
CA THR A 54 7.08 -15.77 4.93
C THR A 54 7.07 -14.42 4.22
N ASN A 55 8.15 -14.14 3.48
CA ASN A 55 8.19 -13.02 2.54
C ASN A 55 7.89 -13.57 1.15
N LEU A 56 6.86 -13.02 0.50
CA LEU A 56 6.40 -13.47 -0.81
C LEU A 56 6.73 -12.42 -1.87
N ALA A 57 7.20 -12.87 -3.02
CA ALA A 57 7.19 -12.05 -4.22
C ALA A 57 5.79 -12.05 -4.85
N TYR A 58 5.48 -11.02 -5.64
CA TYR A 58 4.18 -10.91 -6.31
C TYR A 58 3.84 -12.06 -7.25
N GLY A 59 4.83 -12.85 -7.70
CA GLY A 59 4.60 -14.04 -8.52
C GLY A 59 4.14 -15.24 -7.70
N ASP A 60 4.66 -15.37 -6.49
CA ASP A 60 4.46 -16.53 -5.60
C ASP A 60 3.01 -16.66 -5.13
N VAL A 61 2.25 -15.55 -5.15
CA VAL A 61 0.82 -15.51 -4.79
C VAL A 61 -0.01 -16.47 -5.66
N PHE A 62 0.39 -16.70 -6.91
CA PHE A 62 -0.33 -17.57 -7.84
C PHE A 62 0.08 -19.04 -7.76
N GLU A 63 1.07 -19.39 -6.92
CA GLU A 63 1.53 -20.77 -6.75
C GLU A 63 0.63 -21.56 -5.79
N THR A 64 -0.25 -20.87 -5.04
CA THR A 64 -1.14 -21.45 -4.04
C THR A 64 -2.51 -20.78 -4.08
N ASN A 65 -3.54 -21.48 -3.62
CA ASN A 65 -4.90 -20.92 -3.53
C ASN A 65 -5.15 -20.20 -2.18
N GLU A 66 -4.13 -20.03 -1.34
CA GLU A 66 -4.27 -19.42 -0.01
C GLU A 66 -4.74 -17.96 -0.08
N TYR A 67 -4.48 -17.29 -1.20
CA TYR A 67 -4.74 -15.86 -1.40
C TYR A 67 -5.93 -15.58 -2.32
N ASP A 68 -6.65 -16.61 -2.79
CA ASP A 68 -7.74 -16.46 -3.77
C ASP A 68 -8.86 -15.55 -3.25
N ASP A 69 -9.24 -15.70 -1.97
CA ASP A 69 -10.25 -14.86 -1.34
C ASP A 69 -9.80 -13.39 -1.25
N MET A 70 -8.51 -13.16 -0.98
CA MET A 70 -7.93 -11.81 -0.95
C MET A 70 -7.89 -11.17 -2.34
N LEU A 71 -7.54 -11.96 -3.36
CA LEU A 71 -7.56 -11.54 -4.76
C LEU A 71 -8.99 -11.18 -5.20
N ALA A 72 -9.98 -12.02 -4.84
CA ALA A 72 -11.39 -11.79 -5.13
C ALA A 72 -11.92 -10.52 -4.44
N LEU A 73 -11.60 -10.35 -3.15
CA LEU A 73 -11.96 -9.15 -2.39
C LEU A 73 -11.38 -7.88 -3.03
N ALA A 74 -10.11 -7.90 -3.38
CA ALA A 74 -9.48 -6.76 -4.07
C ALA A 74 -10.15 -6.46 -5.42
N GLY A 75 -10.55 -7.49 -6.18
CA GLY A 75 -11.32 -7.33 -7.41
C GLY A 75 -12.66 -6.61 -7.18
N VAL A 76 -13.39 -6.97 -6.11
CA VAL A 76 -14.63 -6.28 -5.73
C VAL A 76 -14.36 -4.82 -5.38
N TRP A 77 -13.33 -4.53 -4.59
CA TRP A 77 -13.00 -3.15 -4.21
C TRP A 77 -12.58 -2.30 -5.41
N GLN A 78 -11.76 -2.83 -6.31
CA GLN A 78 -11.38 -2.13 -7.56
C GLN A 78 -12.57 -1.80 -8.43
N SER A 79 -13.57 -2.70 -8.51
CA SER A 79 -14.77 -2.45 -9.31
C SER A 79 -15.61 -1.27 -8.80
N ARG A 80 -15.45 -0.89 -7.52
CA ARG A 80 -16.14 0.22 -6.86
C ARG A 80 -15.36 1.52 -6.89
N GLU A 81 -14.07 1.49 -7.21
CA GLU A 81 -13.24 2.68 -7.28
C GLU A 81 -13.54 3.47 -8.57
N VAL A 82 -14.00 4.71 -8.41
CA VAL A 82 -14.06 5.69 -9.51
C VAL A 82 -12.68 6.36 -9.63
N ARG A 83 -11.70 5.64 -10.14
CA ARG A 83 -10.34 6.16 -10.36
C ARG A 83 -10.09 6.56 -11.81
N LEU A 84 -9.17 7.51 -12.00
CA LEU A 84 -8.44 7.64 -13.26
C LEU A 84 -7.62 6.36 -13.43
N ASN A 85 -7.96 5.51 -14.40
CA ASN A 85 -7.24 4.26 -14.68
C ASN A 85 -5.86 4.58 -15.29
N LEU A 86 -4.90 4.98 -14.46
CA LEU A 86 -3.50 5.19 -14.83
C LEU A 86 -2.74 3.85 -14.73
N ASN A 87 -3.15 2.88 -15.54
CA ASN A 87 -2.40 1.63 -15.74
C ASN A 87 -1.14 1.92 -16.56
N ASN A 88 -0.20 2.66 -15.98
CA ASN A 88 1.01 3.07 -16.67
C ASN A 88 2.12 2.04 -16.40
N PRO A 89 2.80 1.53 -17.44
CA PRO A 89 3.95 0.67 -17.26
C PRO A 89 5.08 1.41 -16.55
N GLU A 90 5.74 0.74 -15.61
CA GLU A 90 6.93 1.29 -14.95
C GLU A 90 8.18 0.89 -15.74
N LEU A 91 8.91 1.87 -16.26
CA LEU A 91 10.20 1.64 -16.90
C LEU A 91 11.28 1.47 -15.83
N ARG A 92 11.93 0.31 -15.83
CA ARG A 92 13.01 -0.04 -14.91
C ARG A 92 14.32 -0.21 -15.69
N PRO A 93 15.09 0.86 -15.86
CA PRO A 93 16.43 0.75 -16.43
C PRO A 93 17.35 -0.05 -15.48
N ARG A 94 17.91 -1.14 -15.98
CA ARG A 94 18.89 -2.00 -15.32
C ARG A 94 20.24 -1.85 -16.03
N LEU A 95 21.30 -1.68 -15.25
CA LEU A 95 22.66 -1.73 -15.76
C LEU A 95 23.12 -3.20 -15.78
N HIS A 96 23.65 -3.65 -16.90
CA HIS A 96 24.27 -4.96 -17.08
C HIS A 96 25.75 -4.73 -17.40
N GLY A 97 26.65 -5.26 -16.56
CA GLY A 97 28.07 -4.95 -16.68
C GLY A 97 28.39 -3.46 -16.44
N GLN A 98 29.46 -2.96 -17.06
CA GLN A 98 29.92 -1.57 -16.87
C GLN A 98 29.21 -0.55 -17.77
N ASP A 99 28.72 -0.93 -18.95
CA ASP A 99 28.22 0.03 -19.96
C ASP A 99 26.91 -0.38 -20.67
N GLU A 100 26.29 -1.53 -20.34
CA GLU A 100 25.07 -1.96 -21.04
C GLU A 100 23.82 -1.59 -20.23
N LEU A 101 22.92 -0.77 -20.82
CA LEU A 101 21.66 -0.39 -20.21
C LEU A 101 20.51 -1.19 -20.84
N ARG A 102 19.85 -2.04 -20.06
CA ARG A 102 18.64 -2.74 -20.48
C ARG A 102 17.43 -2.12 -19.79
N VAL A 103 16.40 -1.77 -20.57
CA VAL A 103 15.14 -1.27 -20.02
C VAL A 103 14.18 -2.44 -19.86
N GLU A 104 13.82 -2.74 -18.61
CA GLU A 104 12.77 -3.69 -18.30
C GLU A 104 11.45 -2.93 -18.11
N VAL A 105 10.37 -3.43 -18.71
CA VAL A 105 9.03 -2.87 -18.51
C VAL A 105 8.31 -3.75 -17.50
N LYS A 106 7.97 -3.20 -16.33
CA LYS A 106 7.19 -3.91 -15.32
C LYS A 106 5.72 -3.52 -15.45
N TRP A 107 4.88 -4.51 -15.73
CA TRP A 107 3.42 -4.36 -15.75
C TRP A 107 2.81 -4.72 -14.40
N PRO A 108 1.78 -3.97 -13.93
CA PRO A 108 1.02 -4.35 -12.75
C PRO A 108 0.29 -5.69 -12.98
N ASN A 109 0.44 -6.62 -12.04
CA ASN A 109 -0.29 -7.89 -12.02
C ASN A 109 -1.39 -7.87 -10.95
N GLU A 110 -2.21 -8.93 -10.86
CA GLU A 110 -3.31 -9.01 -9.89
C GLU A 110 -2.81 -8.89 -8.44
N ALA A 111 -1.70 -9.52 -8.09
CA ALA A 111 -1.11 -9.38 -6.77
C ALA A 111 -0.67 -7.94 -6.44
N THR A 112 -0.11 -7.21 -7.43
CA THR A 112 0.23 -5.79 -7.28
C THR A 112 -1.02 -4.96 -7.02
N ARG A 113 -2.09 -5.20 -7.80
CA ARG A 113 -3.37 -4.51 -7.64
C ARG A 113 -4.04 -4.84 -6.31
N MET A 114 -3.94 -6.09 -5.84
CA MET A 114 -4.46 -6.52 -4.55
C MET A 114 -3.83 -5.74 -3.39
N ILE A 115 -2.49 -5.68 -3.36
CA ILE A 115 -1.78 -4.88 -2.34
C ILE A 115 -2.16 -3.41 -2.45
N GLU A 116 -2.25 -2.86 -3.66
CA GLU A 116 -2.68 -1.48 -3.87
C GLU A 116 -4.07 -1.22 -3.26
N SER A 117 -5.06 -2.06 -3.57
CA SER A 117 -6.41 -1.94 -3.03
C SER A 117 -6.44 -1.98 -1.50
N PHE A 118 -5.67 -2.88 -0.89
CA PHE A 118 -5.60 -2.97 0.57
C PHE A 118 -4.93 -1.75 1.20
N MET A 119 -3.88 -1.22 0.57
CA MET A 119 -3.23 0.01 1.04
C MET A 119 -4.14 1.23 0.90
N VAL A 120 -4.91 1.34 -0.17
CA VAL A 120 -5.89 2.42 -0.36
C VAL A 120 -7.01 2.33 0.67
N ALA A 121 -7.59 1.15 0.88
CA ALA A 121 -8.60 0.92 1.90
C ALA A 121 -8.06 1.27 3.31
N THR A 122 -6.82 0.89 3.61
CA THR A 122 -6.16 1.22 4.88
C THR A 122 -5.99 2.72 5.07
N ASN A 123 -5.52 3.42 4.06
CA ASN A 123 -5.35 4.87 4.12
C ASN A 123 -6.69 5.60 4.28
N ALA A 124 -7.73 5.15 3.57
CA ALA A 124 -9.08 5.70 3.71
C ALA A 124 -9.61 5.49 5.15
N ALA A 125 -9.48 4.27 5.67
CA ALA A 125 -9.93 3.92 7.01
C ALA A 125 -9.20 4.71 8.12
N VAL A 126 -7.87 4.87 8.01
CA VAL A 126 -7.08 5.73 8.89
C VAL A 126 -7.52 7.19 8.75
N GLY A 127 -7.80 7.67 7.53
CA GLY A 127 -8.33 9.01 7.29
C GLY A 127 -9.66 9.25 8.02
N HIS A 128 -10.57 8.27 8.01
CA HIS A 128 -11.83 8.33 8.75
C HIS A 128 -11.61 8.36 10.28
N LEU A 129 -10.71 7.50 10.80
CA LEU A 129 -10.37 7.47 12.23
C LEU A 129 -9.78 8.80 12.72
N LEU A 130 -8.82 9.34 11.97
CA LEU A 130 -8.19 10.62 12.29
C LEU A 130 -9.16 11.79 12.16
N GLY A 131 -10.03 11.78 11.13
CA GLY A 131 -11.07 12.78 10.95
C GLY A 131 -12.08 12.79 12.10
N ALA A 132 -12.50 11.61 12.58
CA ALA A 132 -13.38 11.50 13.75
C ALA A 132 -12.71 12.01 15.04
N ALA A 133 -11.39 11.85 15.16
CA ALA A 133 -10.60 12.39 16.26
C ALA A 133 -10.28 13.90 16.13
N GLY A 134 -10.69 14.54 15.04
CA GLY A 134 -10.40 15.96 14.77
C GLY A 134 -8.92 16.24 14.44
N ALA A 135 -8.17 15.22 14.04
CA ALA A 135 -6.77 15.38 13.66
C ALA A 135 -6.64 16.05 12.27
N PRO A 136 -5.60 16.88 12.05
CA PRO A 136 -5.35 17.48 10.75
C PRO A 136 -5.01 16.40 9.72
N TYR A 137 -5.69 16.39 8.57
CA TYR A 137 -5.45 15.43 7.49
C TYR A 137 -5.01 16.13 6.20
N ARG A 138 -4.29 15.38 5.35
CA ARG A 138 -3.87 15.85 4.02
C ARG A 138 -5.01 15.63 3.03
N GLY A 139 -5.82 16.67 2.79
CA GLY A 139 -6.74 16.70 1.66
C GLY A 139 -6.02 17.18 0.40
N ASP A 140 -6.35 16.60 -0.75
CA ASP A 140 -6.04 17.25 -2.02
C ASP A 140 -6.81 18.56 -2.08
N ALA A 141 -6.09 19.68 -2.29
CA ALA A 141 -6.75 20.93 -2.58
C ALA A 141 -7.52 20.73 -3.89
N THR A 142 -8.85 20.81 -3.82
CA THR A 142 -9.69 21.04 -5.00
C THR A 142 -9.00 22.11 -5.83
N PRO A 143 -8.78 21.94 -7.15
CA PRO A 143 -8.17 22.98 -7.95
C PRO A 143 -8.97 24.25 -7.71
N LEU A 144 -8.34 25.25 -7.10
CA LEU A 144 -9.00 26.50 -6.76
C LEU A 144 -9.44 27.12 -8.08
N LEU A 145 -10.73 26.99 -8.41
CA LEU A 145 -11.41 27.95 -9.25
C LEU A 145 -11.40 29.26 -8.46
N THR A 146 -10.33 30.03 -8.63
CA THR A 146 -10.19 31.46 -8.34
C THR A 146 -11.00 32.01 -7.16
N GLY A 147 -10.34 32.29 -6.03
CA GLY A 147 -10.69 33.48 -5.26
C GLY A 147 -11.06 33.38 -3.77
N GLN A 148 -10.82 32.28 -3.06
CA GLN A 148 -11.00 32.29 -1.59
C GLN A 148 -9.69 31.97 -0.84
N LYS A 149 -9.23 32.97 -0.07
CA LYS A 149 -8.08 32.90 0.83
C LYS A 149 -8.45 32.11 2.09
N TRP A 150 -7.56 31.20 2.49
CA TRP A 150 -7.57 30.54 3.79
C TRP A 150 -7.37 31.58 4.91
N LYS A 151 -8.28 31.64 5.88
CA LYS A 151 -8.02 32.26 7.17
C LYS A 151 -7.46 31.18 8.10
N VAL A 152 -6.25 31.42 8.58
CA VAL A 152 -5.68 30.78 9.79
C VAL A 152 -6.35 31.41 11.01
#